data_AF-A0A1Z4M3E1-F1
#
_entry.id   AF-A0A1Z4M3E1-F1
#
_cell.length_a   1.000
_cell.length_b   1.000
_cell.length_c   1.000
_cell.angle_alpha   90.00
_cell.angle_beta   90.00
_cell.angle_gamma   90.00
#
_symmetry.space_group_name_H-M   'P 1'
#
loop_
_entity.id
_entity.type
_entity.pdbx_description
1 polymer ?
#
loop_
_entity_poly.entity_id
_entity_poly.type
_entity_poly.pdbx_seq_one_letter_code
_entity_poly.pdbx_strand_id
1 'polypeptide(L)'
;MNKFIISLGLLTILTIPFTGGSSVFAQNNMDPKDRGCDEDAETITSTSGGRYWYGAFQAIDIRIELRKSEKCTAKWVKANVPKNTQLYLKNQSDNKLVSYMTKVNGWHYSNMWNYDETLEACVMLPNNREVCTSPI
;
A
#
# COMPACT_ATOMS: atom_id res chain seq x y z
N MET A 1 72.44 -4.99 6.78
CA MET A 1 71.17 -4.22 6.65
C MET A 1 70.53 -4.57 5.31
N ASN A 2 69.20 -4.51 5.25
CA ASN A 2 68.28 -4.79 4.13
C ASN A 2 67.88 -6.25 3.92
N LYS A 3 66.60 -6.61 3.71
CA LYS A 3 65.29 -6.01 3.99
C LYS A 3 64.31 -7.17 3.72
N PHE A 4 63.45 -7.51 4.68
CA PHE A 4 62.42 -8.54 4.55
C PHE A 4 61.41 -8.15 3.45
N ILE A 5 61.12 -9.04 2.50
CA ILE A 5 59.99 -8.90 1.58
C ILE A 5 58.90 -9.86 2.08
N ILE A 6 57.91 -9.30 2.77
CA ILE A 6 56.67 -10.00 3.14
C ILE A 6 55.72 -9.80 1.95
N SER A 7 55.52 -10.88 1.19
CA SER A 7 54.50 -10.95 0.13
C SER A 7 53.12 -11.02 0.78
N LEU A 8 52.43 -9.88 0.89
CA LEU A 8 51.01 -9.85 1.24
C LEU A 8 50.18 -10.35 0.06
N GLY A 9 49.60 -11.55 0.20
CA GLY A 9 48.52 -12.02 -0.66
C GLY A 9 47.28 -11.16 -0.45
N LEU A 10 46.88 -10.45 -1.51
CA LEU A 10 45.67 -9.64 -1.52
C LEU A 10 44.47 -10.57 -1.81
N LEU A 11 43.81 -11.06 -0.76
CA LEU A 11 42.51 -11.71 -0.88
C LEU A 11 41.45 -10.61 -1.06
N THR A 12 41.00 -10.37 -2.31
CA THR A 12 39.82 -9.54 -2.56
C THR A 12 38.57 -10.34 -2.21
N ILE A 13 38.07 -10.13 -0.99
CA ILE A 13 36.75 -10.61 -0.56
C ILE A 13 35.70 -9.74 -1.26
N LEU A 14 34.97 -10.32 -2.22
CA LEU A 14 33.74 -9.74 -2.75
C LEU A 14 32.71 -9.69 -1.61
N THR A 15 32.58 -8.53 -0.96
CA THR A 15 31.44 -8.25 -0.10
C THR A 15 30.23 -8.01 -0.98
N ILE A 16 29.40 -9.04 -1.17
CA ILE A 16 28.02 -8.85 -1.66
C ILE A 16 27.29 -8.11 -0.54
N PRO A 17 26.82 -6.86 -0.73
CA PRO A 17 25.90 -6.27 0.22
C PRO A 17 24.60 -7.06 0.10
N PHE A 18 24.42 -8.05 0.97
CA PHE A 18 23.11 -8.63 1.24
C PHE A 18 22.31 -7.51 1.92
N THR A 19 21.64 -6.67 1.12
CA THR A 19 20.59 -5.79 1.60
C THR A 19 19.39 -6.66 1.93
N GLY A 20 19.52 -7.45 3.00
CA GLY A 20 18.38 -7.99 3.72
C GLY A 20 17.67 -6.81 4.36
N GLY A 21 16.85 -6.11 3.58
CA GLY A 21 15.91 -5.15 4.12
C GLY A 21 15.10 -5.89 5.18
N SER A 22 15.18 -5.43 6.43
CA SER A 22 14.41 -6.03 7.51
C SER A 22 12.96 -6.10 7.07
N SER A 23 12.40 -7.31 6.98
CA SER A 23 10.97 -7.50 6.77
C SER A 23 10.26 -6.81 7.93
N VAL A 24 9.77 -5.59 7.68
CA VAL A 24 8.97 -4.88 8.65
C VAL A 24 7.60 -5.54 8.56
N PHE A 25 7.38 -6.60 9.33
CA PHE A 25 6.04 -7.19 9.45
C PHE A 25 5.07 -6.05 9.75
N ALA A 26 4.16 -5.77 8.81
CA ALA A 26 3.15 -4.75 9.03
C ALA A 26 2.25 -5.22 10.17
N GLN A 27 2.06 -4.38 11.17
CA GLN A 27 0.97 -4.56 12.12
C GLN A 27 -0.32 -4.08 11.44
N ASN A 28 -1.42 -4.77 11.75
CA ASN A 28 -2.73 -4.36 11.26
C ASN A 28 -3.06 -2.94 11.73
N ASN A 29 -3.90 -2.27 10.95
CA ASN A 29 -4.44 -0.96 11.29
C ASN A 29 -3.39 0.16 11.36
N MET A 30 -2.28 0.03 10.63
CA MET A 30 -1.26 1.09 10.45
C MET A 30 -1.30 1.68 9.03
N ASP A 31 -0.96 2.96 8.90
CA ASP A 31 -0.84 3.61 7.59
C ASP A 31 0.36 3.02 6.80
N PRO A 32 0.18 2.60 5.54
CA PRO A 32 1.24 2.04 4.71
C PRO A 32 2.39 3.03 4.42
N LYS A 33 2.11 4.34 4.38
CA LYS A 33 3.12 5.37 4.12
C LYS A 33 4.01 5.59 5.35
N ASP A 34 3.43 5.61 6.55
CA ASP A 34 4.17 5.77 7.80
C ASP A 34 5.16 4.62 8.06
N ARG A 35 4.96 3.48 7.38
CA ARG A 35 5.79 2.28 7.49
C ARG A 35 6.70 2.05 6.28
N GLY A 36 6.66 2.92 5.27
CA GLY A 36 7.43 2.76 4.04
C GLY A 36 7.04 1.50 3.24
N CYS A 37 5.77 1.08 3.34
CA CYS A 37 5.22 -0.06 2.61
C CYS A 37 4.65 0.33 1.24
N ASP A 38 4.38 1.62 0.97
CA ASP A 38 3.88 2.06 -0.34
C ASP A 38 4.97 2.11 -1.43
N GLU A 39 6.26 2.08 -1.03
CA GLU A 39 7.40 2.22 -1.94
C GLU A 39 7.54 1.07 -2.95
N ASP A 40 7.26 -0.16 -2.49
CA ASP A 40 7.30 -1.39 -3.30
C ASP A 40 5.91 -1.91 -3.65
N ALA A 41 4.87 -1.14 -3.34
CA ALA A 41 3.51 -1.63 -3.47
C ALA A 41 3.09 -1.80 -4.93
N GLU A 42 2.35 -2.87 -5.19
CA GLU A 42 1.77 -3.20 -6.48
C GLU A 42 0.25 -3.07 -6.44
N THR A 43 -0.35 -2.72 -7.57
CA THR A 43 -1.82 -2.73 -7.70
C THR A 43 -2.25 -4.10 -8.18
N ILE A 44 -2.95 -4.84 -7.31
CA ILE A 44 -3.45 -6.18 -7.63
C ILE A 44 -4.68 -6.07 -8.53
N THR A 45 -5.58 -5.14 -8.19
CA THR A 45 -6.82 -4.89 -8.94
C THR A 45 -7.25 -3.44 -8.75
N SER A 46 -8.06 -2.95 -9.69
CA SER A 46 -8.57 -1.58 -9.66
C SER A 46 -9.98 -1.49 -10.22
N THR A 47 -10.74 -0.50 -9.76
CA THR A 47 -12.07 -0.18 -10.27
C THR A 47 -12.29 1.32 -10.32
N SER A 48 -13.29 1.74 -11.11
CA SER A 48 -13.75 3.13 -11.17
C SER A 48 -15.07 3.29 -10.42
N GLY A 49 -15.18 4.38 -9.66
CA GLY A 49 -16.42 4.75 -8.95
C GLY A 49 -17.19 5.88 -9.64
N GLY A 50 -16.95 6.17 -10.92
CA GLY A 50 -17.52 7.35 -11.59
C GLY A 50 -16.67 8.60 -11.35
N ARG A 51 -17.31 9.77 -11.15
CA ARG A 51 -16.63 11.07 -11.00
C ARG A 51 -17.11 11.85 -9.79
N TYR A 52 -16.25 12.70 -9.23
CA TYR A 52 -16.59 13.70 -8.23
C TYR A 52 -16.06 15.08 -8.63
N TRP A 53 -16.71 16.13 -8.12
CA TRP A 53 -16.27 17.51 -8.35
C TRP A 53 -15.20 17.93 -7.33
N TYR A 54 -14.07 18.41 -7.84
CA TYR A 54 -13.00 19.05 -7.09
C TYR A 54 -13.05 20.57 -7.35
N GLY A 55 -13.60 21.32 -6.40
CA GLY A 55 -13.90 22.73 -6.62
C GLY A 55 -15.04 22.94 -7.63
N ALA A 56 -15.10 24.13 -8.24
CA ALA A 56 -16.23 24.54 -9.07
C ALA A 56 -16.20 24.00 -10.51
N PHE A 57 -15.03 23.61 -11.03
CA PHE A 57 -14.85 23.37 -12.48
C PHE A 57 -14.16 22.06 -12.85
N GLN A 58 -13.64 21.29 -11.88
CA GLN A 58 -12.87 20.09 -12.17
C GLN A 58 -13.65 18.84 -11.77
N ALA A 59 -13.92 17.96 -12.73
CA ALA A 59 -14.39 16.60 -12.45
C ALA A 59 -13.19 15.65 -12.41
N ILE A 60 -13.09 14.86 -11.35
CA ILE A 60 -12.02 13.88 -11.15
C ILE A 60 -12.64 12.48 -11.13
N ASP A 61 -12.03 11.54 -11.85
CA ASP A 61 -12.43 10.14 -11.81
C ASP A 61 -12.12 9.52 -10.45
N ILE A 62 -13.12 8.85 -9.87
CA ILE A 62 -12.95 8.01 -8.70
C ILE A 62 -12.21 6.76 -9.14
N ARG A 63 -11.05 6.52 -8.55
CA ARG A 63 -10.22 5.34 -8.78
C ARG A 63 -9.96 4.66 -7.46
N ILE A 64 -10.19 3.35 -7.38
CA ILE A 64 -10.00 2.54 -6.18
C ILE A 64 -9.08 1.38 -6.57
N GLU A 65 -8.07 1.14 -5.75
CA GLU A 65 -7.04 0.14 -5.97
C GLU A 65 -6.87 -0.72 -4.73
N LEU A 66 -6.79 -2.03 -4.93
CA LEU A 66 -6.23 -2.94 -3.94
C LEU A 66 -4.73 -2.98 -4.14
N ARG A 67 -3.99 -2.57 -3.11
CA ARG A 67 -2.54 -2.52 -3.13
C ARG A 67 -1.96 -3.64 -2.26
N LYS A 68 -0.81 -4.19 -2.64
CA LYS A 68 -0.04 -5.16 -1.85
C LYS A 68 1.43 -4.77 -1.83
N SER A 69 2.09 -4.91 -0.68
CA SER A 69 3.55 -4.87 -0.58
C SER A 69 4.04 -6.24 -0.12
N GLU A 70 4.98 -6.82 -0.86
CA GLU A 70 5.64 -8.06 -0.46
C GLU A 70 6.58 -7.81 0.73
N LYS A 71 7.28 -6.66 0.74
CA LYS A 71 8.17 -6.23 1.84
C LYS A 71 7.46 -6.20 3.18
N CYS A 72 6.22 -5.71 3.20
CA CYS A 72 5.41 -5.57 4.41
C CYS A 72 4.41 -6.72 4.61
N THR A 73 4.27 -7.59 3.60
CA THR A 73 3.31 -8.70 3.55
C THR A 73 1.89 -8.24 3.89
N ALA A 74 1.47 -7.12 3.30
CA ALA A 74 0.22 -6.46 3.67
C ALA A 74 -0.55 -5.94 2.45
N LYS A 75 -1.87 -5.84 2.61
CA LYS A 75 -2.80 -5.27 1.64
C LYS A 75 -3.50 -4.03 2.21
N TRP A 76 -3.88 -3.09 1.35
CA TRP A 76 -4.67 -1.90 1.72
C TRP A 76 -5.39 -1.30 0.51
N VAL A 77 -6.31 -0.38 0.78
CA VAL A 77 -7.00 0.42 -0.23
C VAL A 77 -6.20 1.67 -0.54
N LYS A 78 -5.99 1.97 -1.82
CA LYS A 78 -5.59 3.30 -2.29
C LYS A 78 -6.70 3.85 -3.18
N ALA A 79 -7.19 5.05 -2.90
CA ALA A 79 -8.31 5.60 -3.67
C ALA A 79 -8.22 7.12 -3.87
N ASN A 80 -8.59 7.59 -5.07
CA ASN A 80 -8.81 9.00 -5.37
C ASN A 80 -10.29 9.33 -5.25
N VAL A 81 -10.70 9.98 -4.17
CA VAL A 81 -12.12 10.08 -3.76
C VAL A 81 -12.44 11.45 -3.16
N PRO A 82 -13.72 11.86 -3.10
CA PRO A 82 -14.11 13.06 -2.37
C PRO A 82 -13.95 12.87 -0.85
N LYS A 83 -13.91 13.99 -0.12
CA LYS A 83 -13.99 14.01 1.35
C LYS A 83 -15.20 13.24 1.85
N ASN A 84 -15.12 12.75 3.09
CA ASN A 84 -16.18 11.94 3.74
C ASN A 84 -16.46 10.61 3.02
N THR A 85 -15.50 10.09 2.25
CA THR A 85 -15.49 8.72 1.77
C THR A 85 -14.83 7.82 2.80
N GLN A 86 -15.44 6.68 3.12
CA GLN A 86 -14.83 5.63 3.93
C GLN A 86 -14.10 4.64 3.02
N LEU A 87 -12.83 4.37 3.26
CA LEU A 87 -12.03 3.31 2.61
C LEU A 87 -11.96 2.13 3.57
N TYR A 88 -12.10 0.91 3.09
CA TYR A 88 -11.93 -0.31 3.88
C TYR A 88 -11.64 -1.50 2.98
N LEU A 89 -10.98 -2.50 3.55
CA LEU A 89 -10.93 -3.81 2.94
C LEU A 89 -12.19 -4.58 3.31
N LYS A 90 -12.66 -5.43 2.40
CA LYS A 90 -13.78 -6.34 2.67
C LYS A 90 -13.32 -7.76 2.38
N ASN A 91 -13.59 -8.68 3.30
CA ASN A 91 -13.26 -10.09 3.09
C ASN A 91 -14.43 -10.89 2.53
N GLN A 92 -14.21 -12.18 2.28
CA GLN A 92 -15.21 -13.09 1.71
C GLN A 92 -16.46 -13.29 2.56
N SER A 93 -16.41 -12.94 3.85
CA SER A 93 -17.57 -12.95 4.76
C SER A 93 -18.27 -11.59 4.85
N ASP A 94 -17.98 -10.67 3.91
CA ASP A 94 -18.46 -9.29 3.87
C ASP A 94 -18.09 -8.45 5.12
N ASN A 95 -17.10 -8.89 5.91
CA ASN A 95 -16.62 -8.11 7.04
C ASN A 95 -15.76 -6.94 6.56
N LYS A 96 -16.05 -5.74 7.08
CA LYS A 96 -15.24 -4.54 6.84
C LYS A 96 -14.02 -4.55 7.76
N LEU A 97 -12.85 -4.47 7.15
CA LEU A 97 -11.56 -4.48 7.81
C LEU A 97 -10.89 -3.11 7.60
N VAL A 98 -10.11 -2.68 8.59
CA VAL A 98 -9.17 -1.54 8.49
C VAL A 98 -9.75 -0.32 7.80
N SER A 99 -10.72 0.32 8.45
CA SER A 99 -11.42 1.46 7.87
C SER A 99 -10.70 2.78 8.08
N TYR A 100 -10.72 3.64 7.07
CA TYR A 100 -10.24 5.01 7.13
C TYR A 100 -11.30 5.98 6.58
N MET A 101 -11.51 7.12 7.24
CA MET A 101 -12.44 8.16 6.78
C MET A 101 -11.68 9.36 6.25
N THR A 102 -11.82 9.64 4.96
CA THR A 102 -11.15 10.76 4.29
C THR A 102 -11.61 12.11 4.83
N LYS A 103 -10.66 13.02 5.03
CA LYS A 103 -10.93 14.39 5.52
C LYS A 103 -10.89 15.45 4.43
N VAL A 104 -10.27 15.13 3.29
CA VAL A 104 -10.13 16.01 2.13
C VAL A 104 -10.38 15.22 0.85
N ASN A 105 -10.58 15.92 -0.27
CA ASN A 105 -10.63 15.30 -1.59
C ASN A 105 -9.22 14.86 -2.04
N GLY A 106 -9.13 13.82 -2.87
CA GLY A 106 -7.88 13.41 -3.51
C GLY A 106 -7.48 11.97 -3.21
N TRP A 107 -6.19 11.68 -3.33
CA TRP A 107 -5.62 10.36 -3.05
C TRP A 107 -5.49 10.09 -1.55
N HIS A 108 -6.00 8.93 -1.14
CA HIS A 108 -5.97 8.44 0.23
C HIS A 108 -5.61 6.96 0.29
N TYR A 109 -5.19 6.54 1.47
CA TYR A 109 -4.79 5.18 1.79
C TYR A 109 -5.61 4.73 2.99
N SER A 110 -6.14 3.50 2.97
CA SER A 110 -6.62 2.87 4.20
C SER A 110 -5.44 2.36 5.01
N ASN A 111 -5.73 1.95 6.24
CA ASN A 111 -4.76 1.19 7.01
C ASN A 111 -4.50 -0.18 6.37
N MET A 112 -3.34 -0.73 6.66
CA MET A 112 -2.87 -2.03 6.20
C MET A 112 -3.49 -3.19 6.96
N TRP A 113 -3.64 -4.30 6.24
CA TRP A 113 -4.04 -5.59 6.76
C TRP A 113 -3.02 -6.66 6.35
N ASN A 114 -2.44 -7.32 7.34
CA ASN A 114 -1.41 -8.36 7.21
C ASN A 114 -2.03 -9.74 7.45
N TYR A 115 -2.92 -10.13 6.54
CA TYR A 115 -3.37 -11.51 6.40
C TYR A 115 -3.48 -11.87 4.94
N ASP A 116 -3.10 -13.11 4.64
CA ASP A 116 -3.27 -13.70 3.33
C ASP A 116 -4.69 -14.24 3.18
N GLU A 117 -5.65 -13.33 3.04
CA GLU A 117 -7.04 -13.63 2.71
C GLU A 117 -7.44 -12.93 1.40
N THR A 118 -8.48 -13.47 0.75
CA THR A 118 -9.09 -12.83 -0.41
C THR A 118 -9.82 -11.58 0.01
N LEU A 119 -9.41 -10.45 -0.56
CA LEU A 119 -9.88 -9.13 -0.18
C LEU A 119 -10.37 -8.33 -1.39
N GLU A 120 -11.37 -7.50 -1.13
CA GLU A 120 -11.81 -6.43 -2.01
C GLU A 120 -11.38 -5.09 -1.42
N ALA A 121 -10.90 -4.19 -2.27
CA ALA A 121 -10.72 -2.79 -1.89
C ALA A 121 -12.04 -2.05 -2.13
N CYS A 122 -12.66 -1.57 -1.05
CA CYS A 122 -13.97 -0.94 -1.09
C CYS A 122 -13.92 0.51 -0.63
N VAL A 123 -14.85 1.30 -1.16
CA VAL A 123 -15.16 2.63 -0.66
C VAL A 123 -16.66 2.82 -0.47
N MET A 124 -17.04 3.48 0.62
CA MET A 124 -18.39 4.02 0.81
C MET A 124 -18.35 5.52 0.51
N LEU A 125 -18.91 5.91 -0.62
CA LEU A 125 -18.95 7.30 -1.07
C LEU A 125 -19.94 8.14 -0.22
N PRO A 126 -19.84 9.48 -0.23
CA PRO A 126 -20.70 10.35 0.59
C PRO A 126 -22.21 10.22 0.30
N ASN A 127 -22.58 9.66 -0.84
CA ASN A 127 -23.96 9.36 -1.23
C ASN A 127 -24.40 7.93 -0.83
N ASN A 128 -23.68 7.28 0.08
CA ASN A 128 -23.90 5.89 0.52
C ASN A 128 -23.82 4.85 -0.60
N ARG A 129 -23.15 5.17 -1.71
CA ARG A 129 -22.85 4.19 -2.75
C ARG A 129 -21.55 3.48 -2.43
N GLU A 130 -21.63 2.16 -2.27
CA GLU A 130 -20.47 1.29 -2.14
C GLU A 130 -19.89 0.97 -3.53
N VAL A 131 -18.57 1.01 -3.66
CA VAL A 131 -17.84 0.58 -4.85
C VAL A 131 -16.65 -0.26 -4.41
N CYS A 132 -16.54 -1.48 -4.92
CA CYS A 132 -15.47 -2.42 -4.60
C CYS A 132 -14.74 -2.90 -5.85
N THR A 133 -13.45 -3.20 -5.71
CA THR A 133 -12.71 -3.97 -6.73
C THR A 133 -13.20 -5.42 -6.79
N SER A 134 -12.84 -6.14 -7.84
CA SER A 134 -13.02 -7.60 -7.85
C SER A 134 -12.20 -8.25 -6.73
N PRO A 135 -12.70 -9.32 -6.09
CA PRO A 135 -11.94 -10.08 -5.10
C PRO A 135 -10.76 -10.80 -5.78
N ILE A 136 -9.63 -10.89 -5.08
CA ILE A 136 -8.41 -11.60 -5.50
C ILE A 136 -7.99 -12.59 -4.43
#